data_AF-A0A8K0VPE1-F1
#
_entry.id   AF-A0A8K0VPE1-F1
#
_cell.length_a   1.000
_cell.length_b   1.000
_cell.length_c   1.000
_cell.angle_alpha   90.00
_cell.angle_beta   90.00
_cell.angle_gamma   90.00
#
_symmetry.space_group_name_H-M   'P 1'
#
loop_
_entity.id
_entity.type
_entity.pdbx_description
1 polymer ?
#
loop_
_entity_poly.entity_id
_entity_poly.type
_entity_poly.pdbx_seq_one_letter_code
_entity_poly.pdbx_strand_id
1 'polypeptide(L)'
;MAVGLASSGHSTLDEEARAEVDVLNSRLEKTTQLTKKIQSCLGRLDATGKSVRDVTGPLNGETRRLQTLGNNIDSVLAAIDRLRQPADSKNDEEQIIRVGPDKAGLPNYLASIKRLTKSLTDMQASNLRANQQTMTDLARLIKSGNTQLENHFDKLLRAETPRSIEPLHYITKDKPFPVLSQDKIARLGLVYSYVSGSQQQGGQESPVARIYAEIRGPYLSLSLANLAAASVNTAKKKNADAIYRAGTNGIGTYAQAMEGLFLAEYDNVCSIFTREDWGIVFQSTCQAALAELARTLRELNAHIKTHLHTDCYLAYEVTEILSTLSGKLDTRT
;
A
#
# COMPACT_ATOMS: atom_id res chain seq x y z
N MET A 1 75.47 97.82 -75.14
CA MET A 1 75.90 96.56 -74.47
C MET A 1 75.04 96.35 -73.23
N ALA A 2 74.61 95.09 -73.02
CA ALA A 2 73.96 94.50 -71.82
C ALA A 2 72.59 95.10 -71.42
N VAL A 3 71.42 94.53 -71.73
CA VAL A 3 70.79 93.22 -71.41
C VAL A 3 70.38 93.06 -69.94
N GLY A 4 69.06 93.10 -69.70
CA GLY A 4 68.35 92.02 -69.00
C GLY A 4 67.78 92.30 -67.61
N LEU A 5 66.52 91.84 -67.44
CA LEU A 5 65.77 91.55 -66.19
C LEU A 5 65.08 92.78 -65.56
N ALA A 6 63.78 92.78 -65.21
CA ALA A 6 63.00 91.68 -64.66
C ALA A 6 61.49 91.85 -64.96
N SER A 7 60.92 90.88 -65.68
CA SER A 7 59.48 90.67 -65.91
C SER A 7 58.95 89.51 -65.05
N SER A 8 59.50 89.31 -63.86
CA SER A 8 59.40 88.07 -63.06
C SER A 8 58.29 88.06 -62.01
N GLY A 9 57.42 89.07 -61.94
CA GLY A 9 56.37 89.15 -60.91
C GLY A 9 55.03 88.50 -61.27
N HIS A 10 54.73 88.32 -62.57
CA HIS A 10 53.38 87.91 -63.01
C HIS A 10 53.28 86.43 -63.42
N SER A 11 54.40 85.79 -63.78
CA SER A 11 54.44 84.37 -64.19
C SER A 11 54.49 83.40 -63.01
N THR A 12 55.01 83.82 -61.85
CA THR A 12 55.12 82.95 -60.66
C THR A 12 53.77 82.72 -59.99
N LEU A 13 52.88 83.73 -59.97
CA LEU A 13 51.52 83.60 -59.42
C LEU A 13 50.62 82.69 -60.27
N ASP A 14 50.74 82.74 -61.60
CA ASP A 14 49.97 81.89 -62.51
C ASP A 14 50.46 80.43 -62.50
N GLU A 15 51.76 80.22 -62.27
CA GLU A 15 52.36 78.89 -62.17
C GLU A 15 52.11 78.24 -60.80
N GLU A 16 52.08 79.04 -59.73
CA GLU A 16 51.70 78.62 -58.38
C GLU A 16 50.19 78.32 -58.27
N ALA A 17 49.33 79.13 -58.91
CA ALA A 17 47.90 78.85 -59.02
C ALA A 17 47.60 77.59 -59.85
N ARG A 18 48.37 77.33 -60.92
CA ARG A 18 48.28 76.07 -61.69
C ARG A 18 48.75 74.86 -60.88
N ALA A 19 49.82 75.00 -60.11
CA ALA A 19 50.30 73.94 -59.21
C ALA A 19 49.30 73.64 -58.08
N GLU A 20 48.64 74.66 -57.50
CA GLU A 20 47.55 74.45 -56.54
C GLU A 20 46.34 73.75 -57.16
N VAL A 21 45.98 74.11 -58.40
CA VAL A 21 44.89 73.44 -59.14
C VAL A 21 45.24 71.99 -59.46
N ASP A 22 46.49 71.68 -59.82
CA ASP A 22 46.94 70.29 -60.03
C ASP A 22 46.99 69.48 -58.73
N VAL A 23 47.36 70.10 -57.61
CA VAL A 23 47.29 69.48 -56.29
C VAL A 23 45.83 69.24 -55.89
N LEU A 24 44.93 70.19 -56.17
CA LEU A 24 43.49 70.02 -55.95
C LEU A 24 42.92 68.92 -56.83
N ASN A 25 43.27 68.87 -58.12
CA ASN A 25 42.87 67.79 -59.02
C ASN A 25 43.42 66.44 -58.54
N SER A 26 44.67 66.38 -58.07
CA SER A 26 45.23 65.17 -57.45
C SER A 26 44.49 64.75 -56.18
N ARG A 27 44.08 65.72 -55.34
CA ARG A 27 43.24 65.45 -54.16
C ARG A 27 41.84 65.01 -54.54
N LEU A 28 41.26 65.57 -55.60
CA LEU A 28 39.94 65.23 -56.11
C LEU A 28 39.95 63.84 -56.77
N GLU A 29 41.02 63.49 -57.49
CA GLU A 29 41.31 62.16 -58.02
C GLU A 29 41.49 61.13 -56.88
N LYS A 30 42.24 61.48 -55.83
CA LYS A 30 42.37 60.62 -54.64
C LYS A 30 41.05 60.44 -53.91
N THR A 31 40.24 61.49 -53.81
CA THR A 31 38.91 61.44 -53.17
C THR A 31 37.94 60.59 -54.01
N THR A 32 37.94 60.74 -55.33
CA THR A 32 37.13 59.89 -56.23
C THR A 32 37.58 58.43 -56.24
N GLN A 33 38.88 58.15 -56.14
CA GLN A 33 39.39 56.79 -55.91
C GLN A 33 38.95 56.23 -54.55
N LEU A 34 38.96 57.04 -53.50
CA LEU A 34 38.47 56.65 -52.18
C LEU A 34 36.96 56.37 -52.22
N THR A 35 36.17 57.20 -52.89
CA THR A 35 34.73 56.99 -53.10
C THR A 35 34.46 55.71 -53.87
N LYS A 36 35.24 55.40 -54.92
CA LYS A 36 35.16 54.12 -55.65
C LYS A 36 35.50 52.93 -54.75
N LYS A 37 36.51 53.05 -53.89
CA LYS A 37 36.86 52.01 -52.90
C LYS A 37 35.74 51.81 -51.88
N ILE A 38 35.15 52.88 -51.35
CA ILE A 38 34.02 52.83 -50.41
C ILE A 38 32.80 52.18 -51.10
N GLN A 39 32.50 52.55 -52.35
CA GLN A 39 31.41 51.97 -53.12
C GLN A 39 31.64 50.48 -53.40
N SER A 40 32.88 50.08 -53.67
CA SER A 40 33.27 48.67 -53.78
C SER A 40 33.15 47.91 -52.45
N CYS A 41 33.58 48.51 -51.34
CA CYS A 41 33.42 47.94 -50.00
C CYS A 41 31.95 47.80 -49.61
N LEU A 42 31.11 48.79 -49.89
CA LEU A 42 29.66 48.73 -49.67
C LEU A 42 29.00 47.66 -50.55
N GLY A 43 29.39 47.57 -51.83
CA GLY A 43 28.90 46.50 -52.72
C GLY A 43 29.27 45.11 -52.23
N ARG A 44 30.51 44.93 -51.73
CA ARG A 44 30.95 43.67 -51.10
C ARG A 44 30.19 43.39 -49.80
N LEU A 45 29.94 44.41 -48.99
CA LEU A 45 29.24 44.26 -47.71
C LEU A 45 27.75 43.93 -47.94
N ASP A 46 27.10 44.56 -48.92
CA ASP A 46 25.72 44.23 -49.30
C ASP A 46 25.61 42.81 -49.90
N ALA A 47 26.57 42.41 -50.75
CA ALA A 47 26.65 41.05 -51.26
C ALA A 47 26.87 40.01 -50.14
N THR A 48 27.74 40.33 -49.19
CA THR A 48 28.00 39.48 -48.01
C THR A 48 26.80 39.44 -47.08
N GLY A 49 26.13 40.57 -46.85
CA GLY A 49 24.92 40.67 -46.04
C GLY A 49 23.74 39.90 -46.63
N LYS A 50 23.58 39.93 -47.96
CA LYS A 50 22.61 39.10 -48.70
C LYS A 50 22.96 37.61 -48.58
N SER A 51 24.22 37.23 -48.84
CA SER A 51 24.66 35.84 -48.72
C SER A 51 24.49 35.29 -47.30
N VAL A 52 24.82 36.08 -46.26
CA VAL A 52 24.61 35.70 -44.86
C VAL A 52 23.11 35.57 -44.57
N ARG A 53 22.26 36.49 -45.05
CA ARG A 53 20.80 36.39 -44.85
C ARG A 53 20.22 35.15 -45.54
N ASP A 54 20.66 34.86 -46.76
CA ASP A 54 20.23 33.71 -47.54
C ASP A 54 20.67 32.38 -46.90
N VAL A 55 21.79 32.37 -46.17
CA VAL A 55 22.28 31.19 -45.45
C VAL A 55 21.68 31.09 -44.03
N THR A 56 21.49 32.21 -43.33
CA THR A 56 21.03 32.25 -41.93
C THR A 56 19.53 31.98 -41.79
N GLY A 57 18.72 32.40 -42.76
CA GLY A 57 17.27 32.13 -42.77
C GLY A 57 16.93 30.62 -42.75
N PRO A 58 17.45 29.84 -43.72
CA PRO A 58 17.29 28.38 -43.75
C PRO A 58 17.89 27.69 -42.53
N LEU A 59 19.04 28.13 -42.04
CA LEU A 59 19.67 27.60 -40.82
C LEU A 59 18.77 27.74 -39.60
N ASN A 60 18.13 28.89 -39.41
CA ASN A 60 17.20 29.10 -38.30
C ASN A 60 15.92 28.26 -38.46
N GLY A 61 15.43 28.12 -39.69
CA GLY A 61 14.31 27.25 -40.03
C GLY A 61 14.58 25.78 -39.73
N GLU A 62 15.71 25.25 -40.18
CA GLU A 62 16.17 23.88 -39.91
C GLU A 62 16.45 23.67 -38.42
N THR A 63 17.04 24.65 -37.72
CA THR A 63 17.26 24.56 -36.26
C THR A 63 15.94 24.47 -35.50
N ARG A 64 14.94 25.27 -35.87
CA ARG A 64 13.60 25.21 -35.27
C ARG A 64 12.90 23.89 -35.60
N ARG A 65 13.09 23.36 -36.80
CA ARG A 65 12.56 22.06 -37.22
C ARG A 65 13.21 20.93 -36.43
N LEU A 66 14.52 20.97 -36.22
CA LEU A 66 15.27 20.03 -35.39
C LEU A 66 14.87 20.13 -33.91
N GLN A 67 14.67 21.33 -33.36
CA GLN A 67 14.14 21.49 -32.00
C GLN A 67 12.75 20.90 -31.85
N THR A 68 11.87 21.15 -32.83
CA THR A 68 10.50 20.59 -32.82
C THR A 68 10.55 19.07 -32.96
N LEU A 69 11.41 18.54 -33.83
CA LEU A 69 11.61 17.11 -33.99
C LEU A 69 12.17 16.48 -32.71
N GLY A 70 13.17 17.10 -32.08
CA GLY A 70 13.74 16.67 -30.80
C GLY A 70 12.67 16.59 -29.72
N ASN A 71 11.91 17.66 -29.53
CA ASN A 71 10.81 17.69 -28.56
C ASN A 71 9.74 16.62 -28.86
N ASN A 72 9.44 16.35 -30.12
CA ASN A 72 8.51 15.31 -30.53
C ASN A 72 9.08 13.91 -30.24
N ILE A 73 10.37 13.67 -30.54
CA ILE A 73 11.05 12.42 -30.24
C ILE A 73 11.07 12.18 -28.72
N ASP A 74 11.40 13.18 -27.92
CA ASP A 74 11.39 13.08 -26.45
C ASP A 74 9.99 12.80 -25.91
N SER A 75 8.96 13.45 -26.49
CA SER A 75 7.57 13.20 -26.11
C SER A 75 7.11 11.79 -26.47
N VAL A 76 7.54 11.27 -27.62
CA VAL A 76 7.25 9.89 -28.05
C VAL A 76 8.01 8.89 -27.20
N LEU A 77 9.28 9.12 -26.89
CA LEU A 77 10.06 8.30 -25.97
C LEU A 77 9.41 8.24 -24.58
N ALA A 78 8.98 9.39 -24.04
CA ALA A 78 8.25 9.44 -22.77
C ALA A 78 6.92 8.67 -22.82
N ALA A 79 6.21 8.69 -23.96
CA ALA A 79 4.99 7.91 -24.15
C ALA A 79 5.29 6.40 -24.24
N ILE A 80 6.38 6.01 -24.90
CA ILE A 80 6.85 4.62 -24.98
C ILE A 80 7.26 4.12 -23.60
N ASP A 81 8.00 4.91 -22.82
CA ASP A 81 8.41 4.54 -21.46
C ASP A 81 7.19 4.38 -20.53
N ARG A 82 6.18 5.26 -20.66
CA ARG A 82 4.90 5.11 -19.94
C ARG A 82 4.14 3.84 -20.32
N LEU A 83 4.23 3.38 -21.56
CA LEU A 83 3.63 2.11 -21.99
C LEU A 83 4.45 0.90 -21.53
N ARG A 84 5.78 1.01 -21.45
CA ARG A 84 6.69 -0.09 -21.14
C ARG A 84 6.85 -0.37 -19.65
N GLN A 85 6.96 0.66 -18.81
CA GLN A 85 7.20 0.50 -17.36
C GLN A 85 6.20 -0.44 -16.65
N PRO A 86 4.88 -0.37 -16.92
CA PRO A 86 3.92 -1.28 -16.28
C PRO A 86 4.09 -2.75 -16.70
N ALA A 87 4.57 -3.00 -17.92
CA ALA A 87 4.77 -4.36 -18.43
C ALA A 87 6.04 -5.02 -17.86
N ASP A 88 7.15 -4.27 -17.77
CA ASP A 88 8.40 -4.79 -17.19
C ASP A 88 8.24 -5.01 -15.67
N SER A 89 7.60 -4.07 -14.96
CA SER A 89 7.29 -4.24 -13.54
C SER A 89 6.35 -5.42 -13.26
N LYS A 90 5.43 -5.76 -14.18
CA LYS A 90 4.57 -6.94 -14.04
C LYS A 90 5.40 -8.23 -13.93
N ASN A 91 6.39 -8.43 -14.80
CA ASN A 91 7.14 -9.69 -14.85
C ASN A 91 7.97 -9.93 -13.58
N ASP A 92 8.64 -8.89 -13.08
CA ASP A 92 9.48 -8.99 -11.88
C ASP A 92 8.62 -9.29 -10.64
N GLU A 93 7.50 -8.59 -10.50
CA GLU A 93 6.58 -8.82 -9.38
C GLU A 93 5.84 -10.15 -9.50
N GLU A 94 5.49 -10.59 -10.71
CA GLU A 94 4.86 -11.89 -10.96
C GLU A 94 5.72 -13.06 -10.46
N GLN A 95 7.05 -12.97 -10.60
CA GLN A 95 7.96 -13.97 -10.02
C GLN A 95 7.84 -14.03 -8.50
N ILE A 96 7.78 -12.87 -7.83
CA ILE A 96 7.62 -12.79 -6.37
C ILE A 96 6.27 -13.38 -5.94
N ILE A 97 5.18 -13.03 -6.65
CA ILE A 97 3.84 -13.58 -6.39
C ILE A 97 3.81 -15.09 -6.60
N ARG A 98 4.54 -15.63 -7.58
CA ARG A 98 4.59 -17.06 -7.87
C ARG A 98 5.39 -17.87 -6.84
N VAL A 99 6.41 -17.26 -6.24
CA VAL A 99 7.24 -17.88 -5.19
C VAL A 99 6.48 -17.98 -3.86
N GLY A 100 5.57 -17.04 -3.60
CA GLY A 100 4.70 -17.03 -2.44
C GLY A 100 5.31 -16.36 -1.20
N PRO A 101 4.49 -16.02 -0.20
CA PRO A 101 4.90 -15.20 0.95
C PRO A 101 5.94 -15.88 1.86
N ASP A 102 5.94 -17.22 1.94
CA ASP A 102 6.86 -17.98 2.78
C ASP A 102 8.33 -17.87 2.31
N LYS A 103 8.53 -17.91 0.99
CA LYS A 103 9.87 -17.94 0.38
C LYS A 103 10.37 -16.55 -0.02
N ALA A 104 9.47 -15.66 -0.46
CA ALA A 104 9.82 -14.28 -0.79
C ALA A 104 10.07 -13.40 0.46
N GLY A 105 9.52 -13.83 1.61
CA GLY A 105 9.45 -13.03 2.83
C GLY A 105 8.23 -12.13 2.82
N LEU A 106 7.47 -12.15 3.92
CA LEU A 106 6.21 -11.43 4.05
C LEU A 106 6.33 -9.92 3.73
N PRO A 107 7.31 -9.16 4.22
CA PRO A 107 7.43 -7.73 3.90
C PRO A 107 7.65 -7.47 2.41
N ASN A 108 8.51 -8.27 1.76
CA ASN A 108 8.80 -8.13 0.33
C ASN A 108 7.55 -8.47 -0.50
N TYR A 109 6.87 -9.56 -0.15
CA TYR A 109 5.65 -9.98 -0.82
C TYR A 109 4.53 -8.93 -0.72
N LEU A 110 4.32 -8.35 0.47
CA LEU A 110 3.36 -7.26 0.66
C LEU A 110 3.74 -6.01 -0.14
N ALA A 111 5.03 -5.66 -0.20
CA ALA A 111 5.51 -4.53 -1.00
C ALA A 111 5.26 -4.77 -2.50
N SER A 112 5.47 -6.00 -2.98
CA SER A 112 5.19 -6.41 -4.35
C SER A 112 3.72 -6.25 -4.71
N ILE A 113 2.79 -6.75 -3.89
CA ILE A 113 1.36 -6.57 -4.19
C ILE A 113 0.96 -5.10 -4.12
N LYS A 114 1.48 -4.31 -3.17
CA LYS A 114 1.25 -2.85 -3.15
C LYS A 114 1.69 -2.16 -4.43
N ARG A 115 2.86 -2.52 -4.98
CA ARG A 115 3.35 -1.99 -6.26
C ARG A 115 2.46 -2.41 -7.42
N LEU A 116 2.04 -3.68 -7.47
CA LEU A 116 1.09 -4.18 -8.48
C LEU A 116 -0.25 -3.44 -8.44
N THR A 117 -0.83 -3.23 -7.25
CA THR A 117 -2.07 -2.49 -7.06
C THR A 117 -1.93 -1.04 -7.52
N LYS A 118 -0.82 -0.38 -7.17
CA LYS A 118 -0.54 0.97 -7.65
C LYS A 118 -0.44 1.03 -9.18
N SER A 119 0.32 0.12 -9.80
CA SER A 119 0.42 0.03 -11.26
C SER A 119 -0.94 -0.19 -11.90
N LEU A 120 -1.82 -1.01 -11.31
CA LEU A 120 -3.19 -1.20 -11.79
C LEU A 120 -3.99 0.11 -11.74
N THR A 121 -3.92 0.86 -10.64
CA THR A 121 -4.60 2.15 -10.49
C THR A 121 -4.08 3.19 -11.48
N ASP A 122 -2.77 3.28 -11.65
CA ASP A 122 -2.14 4.21 -12.60
C ASP A 122 -2.55 3.87 -14.06
N MET A 123 -2.65 2.58 -14.39
CA MET A 123 -3.13 2.12 -15.70
C MET A 123 -4.61 2.41 -15.91
N GLN A 124 -5.46 2.23 -14.89
CA GLN A 124 -6.87 2.60 -14.93
C GLN A 124 -7.04 4.11 -15.18
N ALA A 125 -6.23 4.94 -14.53
CA ALA A 125 -6.24 6.39 -14.73
C ALA A 125 -5.78 6.79 -16.15
N SER A 126 -4.85 6.04 -16.75
CA SER A 126 -4.36 6.32 -18.11
C SER A 126 -5.38 6.01 -19.22
N ASN A 127 -6.40 5.18 -18.95
CA ASN A 127 -7.51 4.81 -19.83
C ASN A 127 -7.09 4.42 -21.28
N LEU A 128 -5.94 3.77 -21.43
CA LEU A 128 -5.43 3.33 -22.72
C LEU A 128 -6.01 1.95 -23.09
N ARG A 129 -6.77 1.87 -24.19
CA ARG A 129 -7.32 0.58 -24.69
C ARG A 129 -6.24 -0.49 -24.93
N ALA A 130 -5.03 -0.09 -25.34
CA ALA A 130 -3.92 -1.01 -25.56
C ALA A 130 -3.50 -1.77 -24.28
N ASN A 131 -3.78 -1.19 -23.10
CA ASN A 131 -3.40 -1.73 -21.81
C ASN A 131 -4.48 -2.62 -21.16
N GLN A 132 -5.61 -2.82 -21.84
CA GLN A 132 -6.76 -3.50 -21.26
C GLN A 132 -6.46 -4.97 -20.94
N GLN A 133 -5.70 -5.68 -21.79
CA GLN A 133 -5.28 -7.05 -21.50
C GLN A 133 -4.35 -7.11 -20.27
N THR A 134 -3.31 -6.26 -20.24
CA THR A 134 -2.36 -6.17 -19.11
C THR A 134 -3.07 -5.82 -17.80
N MET A 135 -4.07 -4.94 -17.85
CA MET A 135 -4.91 -4.59 -16.70
C MET A 135 -5.68 -5.81 -16.16
N THR A 136 -6.26 -6.64 -17.02
CA THR A 136 -6.94 -7.87 -16.58
C THR A 136 -5.99 -8.92 -16.01
N ASP A 137 -4.77 -9.02 -16.54
CA ASP A 137 -3.76 -9.92 -16.02
C ASP A 137 -3.25 -9.46 -14.66
N LEU A 138 -2.99 -8.15 -14.49
CA LEU A 138 -2.61 -7.56 -13.20
C LEU A 138 -3.69 -7.77 -12.14
N ALA A 139 -4.96 -7.55 -12.49
CA ALA A 139 -6.07 -7.80 -11.58
C ALA A 139 -6.16 -9.28 -11.16
N ARG A 140 -5.94 -10.21 -12.10
CA ARG A 140 -5.86 -11.65 -11.80
C ARG A 140 -4.67 -11.99 -10.90
N LEU A 141 -3.51 -11.38 -11.14
CA LEU A 141 -2.31 -11.59 -10.34
C LEU A 141 -2.48 -11.07 -8.92
N ILE A 142 -3.06 -9.87 -8.73
CA ILE A 142 -3.38 -9.30 -7.41
C ILE A 142 -4.36 -10.20 -6.67
N LYS A 143 -5.42 -10.68 -7.35
CA LYS A 143 -6.37 -11.62 -6.75
C LYS A 143 -5.68 -12.90 -6.28
N SER A 144 -4.81 -13.48 -7.12
CA SER A 144 -4.02 -14.65 -6.75
C SER A 144 -3.10 -14.37 -5.55
N GLY A 145 -2.45 -13.20 -5.52
CA GLY A 145 -1.60 -12.78 -4.42
C GLY A 145 -2.36 -12.63 -3.10
N ASN A 146 -3.55 -12.04 -3.14
CA ASN A 146 -4.44 -11.92 -1.96
C ASN A 146 -4.88 -13.30 -1.45
N THR A 147 -5.28 -14.21 -2.33
CA THR A 147 -5.61 -15.60 -1.94
C THR A 147 -4.40 -16.32 -1.32
N GLN A 148 -3.18 -16.08 -1.82
CA GLN A 148 -1.97 -16.63 -1.21
C GLN A 148 -1.69 -16.04 0.19
N LEU A 149 -1.98 -14.75 0.41
CA LEU A 149 -1.90 -14.12 1.74
C LEU A 149 -2.91 -14.72 2.71
N GLU A 150 -4.15 -14.90 2.29
CA GLU A 150 -5.20 -15.56 3.08
C GLU A 150 -4.77 -16.98 3.47
N ASN A 151 -4.25 -17.76 2.51
CA ASN A 151 -3.73 -19.10 2.78
C ASN A 151 -2.51 -19.10 3.72
N HIS A 152 -1.64 -18.08 3.63
CA HIS A 152 -0.50 -17.93 4.54
C HIS A 152 -0.96 -17.60 5.96
N PHE A 153 -1.98 -16.74 6.11
CA PHE A 153 -2.60 -16.43 7.39
C PHE A 153 -3.23 -17.68 8.02
N ASP A 154 -4.03 -18.43 7.26
CA ASP A 154 -4.62 -19.70 7.70
C ASP A 154 -3.55 -20.68 8.20
N LYS A 155 -2.48 -20.89 7.41
CA LYS A 155 -1.38 -21.78 7.79
C LYS A 155 -0.67 -21.34 9.06
N LEU A 156 -0.36 -20.04 9.19
CA LEU A 156 0.29 -19.51 10.39
C LEU A 156 -0.56 -19.72 11.64
N LEU A 157 -1.86 -19.42 11.54
CA LEU A 157 -2.78 -19.53 12.67
C LEU A 157 -3.04 -20.99 13.06
N ARG A 158 -3.19 -21.90 12.08
CA ARG A 158 -3.34 -23.34 12.34
C ARG A 158 -2.09 -23.99 12.93
N ALA A 159 -0.90 -23.52 12.55
CA ALA A 159 0.35 -24.06 13.07
C ALA A 159 0.50 -23.83 14.59
N GLU A 160 -0.10 -22.76 15.10
CA GLU A 160 -0.04 -22.39 16.52
C GLU A 160 -1.31 -22.74 17.30
N THR A 161 -2.42 -23.00 16.61
CA THR A 161 -3.69 -23.37 17.25
C THR A 161 -3.79 -24.89 17.38
N PRO A 162 -3.65 -25.46 18.59
CA PRO A 162 -3.90 -26.88 18.79
C PRO A 162 -5.38 -27.20 18.57
N ARG A 163 -5.71 -28.48 18.36
CA ARG A 163 -7.12 -28.91 18.19
C ARG A 163 -8.00 -28.53 19.38
N SER A 164 -7.48 -28.69 20.58
CA SER A 164 -8.12 -28.32 21.84
C SER A 164 -7.06 -28.31 22.95
N ILE A 165 -7.34 -27.61 24.04
CA ILE A 165 -6.59 -27.73 25.29
C ILE A 165 -7.46 -28.34 26.38
N GLU A 166 -6.84 -28.78 27.47
CA GLU A 166 -7.54 -29.21 28.67
C GLU A 166 -7.57 -28.06 29.70
N PRO A 167 -8.71 -27.34 29.87
CA PRO A 167 -8.73 -26.13 30.71
C PRO A 167 -8.46 -26.42 32.20
N LEU A 168 -8.81 -27.62 32.67
CA LEU A 168 -8.55 -28.05 34.05
C LEU A 168 -7.05 -28.01 34.40
N HIS A 169 -6.16 -28.30 33.44
CA HIS A 169 -4.73 -28.21 33.67
C HIS A 169 -4.29 -26.79 34.05
N TYR A 170 -4.89 -25.78 33.43
CA TYR A 170 -4.54 -24.37 33.65
C TYR A 170 -5.15 -23.85 34.93
N ILE A 171 -6.41 -24.20 35.19
CA ILE A 171 -7.12 -23.81 36.42
C ILE A 171 -6.45 -24.40 37.66
N THR A 172 -6.24 -25.73 37.67
CA THR A 172 -5.72 -26.42 38.87
C THR A 172 -4.27 -26.08 39.20
N LYS A 173 -3.50 -25.66 38.21
CA LYS A 173 -2.09 -25.28 38.37
C LYS A 173 -1.88 -23.77 38.43
N ASP A 174 -2.96 -22.99 38.45
CA ASP A 174 -2.95 -21.52 38.43
C ASP A 174 -2.03 -20.95 37.34
N LYS A 175 -2.18 -21.49 36.12
CA LYS A 175 -1.41 -21.06 34.94
C LYS A 175 -2.28 -20.18 34.04
N PRO A 176 -1.69 -19.15 33.39
CA PRO A 176 -2.41 -18.38 32.39
C PRO A 176 -2.79 -19.26 31.20
N PHE A 177 -3.94 -18.98 30.61
CA PHE A 177 -4.35 -19.62 29.37
C PHE A 177 -3.43 -19.21 28.21
N PRO A 178 -3.20 -20.12 27.24
CA PRO A 178 -2.23 -19.88 26.17
C PRO A 178 -2.71 -18.80 25.20
N VAL A 179 -1.85 -17.80 24.98
CA VAL A 179 -1.97 -16.77 23.94
C VAL A 179 -1.05 -17.09 22.76
N LEU A 180 -1.29 -16.47 21.61
CA LEU A 180 -0.42 -16.59 20.45
C LEU A 180 0.95 -15.95 20.73
N SER A 181 2.00 -16.49 20.12
CA SER A 181 3.36 -15.95 20.28
C SER A 181 3.52 -14.61 19.55
N GLN A 182 4.39 -13.76 20.09
CA GLN A 182 4.59 -12.40 19.57
C GLN A 182 5.08 -12.36 18.11
N ASP A 183 5.91 -13.31 17.66
CA ASP A 183 6.32 -13.40 16.24
C ASP A 183 5.12 -13.65 15.33
N LYS A 184 4.19 -14.50 15.76
CA LYS A 184 3.00 -14.84 14.99
C LYS A 184 1.99 -13.71 14.99
N ILE A 185 1.74 -13.10 16.15
CA ILE A 185 0.93 -11.88 16.27
C ILE A 185 1.43 -10.80 15.30
N ALA A 186 2.74 -10.54 15.29
CA ALA A 186 3.32 -9.53 14.38
C ALA A 186 3.09 -9.88 12.90
N ARG A 187 3.27 -11.15 12.50
CA ARG A 187 3.04 -11.59 11.11
C ARG A 187 1.57 -11.55 10.71
N LEU A 188 0.67 -12.01 11.58
CA LEU A 188 -0.78 -12.00 11.38
C LEU A 188 -1.29 -10.55 11.26
N GLY A 189 -0.82 -9.66 12.14
CA GLY A 189 -1.13 -8.23 12.10
C GLY A 189 -0.63 -7.54 10.82
N LEU A 190 0.56 -7.90 10.32
CA LEU A 190 1.07 -7.39 9.03
C LEU A 190 0.15 -7.79 7.87
N VAL A 191 -0.30 -9.04 7.80
CA VAL A 191 -1.24 -9.50 6.77
C VAL A 191 -2.57 -8.77 6.89
N TYR A 192 -3.13 -8.69 8.10
CA TYR A 192 -4.41 -8.01 8.34
C TYR A 192 -4.34 -6.53 7.95
N SER A 193 -3.30 -5.79 8.36
CA SER A 193 -3.11 -4.37 8.04
C SER A 193 -3.08 -4.08 6.53
N TYR A 194 -2.58 -5.03 5.75
CA TYR A 194 -2.59 -4.93 4.29
C TYR A 194 -3.99 -5.17 3.73
N VAL A 195 -4.67 -6.23 4.18
CA VAL A 195 -6.00 -6.60 3.70
C VAL A 195 -7.03 -5.52 4.06
N SER A 196 -7.02 -5.00 5.28
CA SER A 196 -7.92 -3.92 5.72
C SER A 196 -7.68 -2.63 4.93
N GLY A 197 -6.42 -2.26 4.68
CA GLY A 197 -6.07 -1.12 3.84
C GLY A 197 -6.51 -1.25 2.38
N SER A 198 -6.64 -2.47 1.86
CA SER A 198 -7.08 -2.74 0.48
C SER A 198 -8.60 -2.77 0.31
N GLN A 199 -9.37 -2.94 1.39
CA GLN A 199 -10.82 -3.17 1.38
C GLN A 199 -11.69 -1.93 1.66
N GLN A 200 -11.14 -0.71 1.61
CA GLN A 200 -11.86 0.55 1.90
C GLN A 200 -13.09 0.87 1.01
N GLN A 201 -13.57 -0.03 0.15
CA GLN A 201 -14.72 0.19 -0.74
C GLN A 201 -15.98 -0.63 -0.46
N GLY A 202 -16.08 -1.31 0.68
CA GLY A 202 -17.36 -1.86 1.11
C GLY A 202 -17.24 -2.41 2.52
N GLY A 203 -18.17 -2.08 3.42
CA GLY A 203 -18.19 -2.53 4.81
C GLY A 203 -18.46 -4.04 4.97
N GLN A 204 -17.77 -4.88 4.19
CA GLN A 204 -17.74 -6.32 4.34
C GLN A 204 -16.67 -6.70 5.35
N GLU A 205 -16.98 -7.74 6.13
CA GLU A 205 -16.06 -8.35 7.09
C GLU A 205 -14.77 -8.81 6.38
N SER A 206 -13.62 -8.47 6.96
CA SER A 206 -12.33 -8.84 6.38
C SER A 206 -12.23 -10.37 6.20
N PRO A 207 -11.82 -10.88 5.02
CA PRO A 207 -11.73 -12.32 4.79
C PRO A 207 -10.78 -13.00 5.78
N VAL A 208 -9.76 -12.28 6.24
CA VAL A 208 -8.78 -12.73 7.24
C VAL A 208 -9.40 -12.83 8.63
N ALA A 209 -10.30 -11.91 8.99
CA ALA A 209 -11.07 -11.97 10.24
C ALA A 209 -11.98 -13.21 10.27
N ARG A 210 -12.63 -13.53 9.15
CA ARG A 210 -13.43 -14.76 9.04
C ARG A 210 -12.58 -16.02 9.20
N ILE A 211 -11.43 -16.10 8.53
CA ILE A 211 -10.48 -17.22 8.67
C ILE A 211 -10.05 -17.39 10.14
N TYR A 212 -9.80 -16.27 10.83
CA TYR A 212 -9.44 -16.28 12.24
C TYR A 212 -10.54 -16.94 13.09
N ALA A 213 -11.79 -16.50 12.96
CA ALA A 213 -12.92 -17.05 13.69
C ALA A 213 -13.19 -18.52 13.34
N GLU A 214 -13.04 -18.92 12.08
CA GLU A 214 -13.20 -20.30 11.62
C GLU A 214 -12.15 -21.27 12.21
N ILE A 215 -10.97 -20.79 12.59
CA ILE A 215 -9.92 -21.60 13.23
C ILE A 215 -10.05 -21.55 14.75
N ARG A 216 -10.19 -20.36 15.33
CA ARG A 216 -10.18 -20.16 16.78
C ARG A 216 -11.51 -20.54 17.44
N GLY A 217 -12.64 -20.38 16.77
CA GLY A 217 -13.95 -20.75 17.31
C GLY A 217 -14.09 -22.25 17.63
N PRO A 218 -13.74 -23.16 16.70
CA PRO A 218 -13.69 -24.59 16.99
C PRO A 218 -12.69 -24.93 18.10
N TYR A 219 -11.54 -24.26 18.16
CA TYR A 219 -10.57 -24.45 19.24
C TYR A 219 -11.16 -24.13 20.62
N LEU A 220 -11.87 -23.01 20.77
CA LEU A 220 -12.53 -22.63 22.03
C LEU A 220 -13.62 -23.64 22.41
N SER A 221 -14.52 -23.94 21.49
CA SER A 221 -15.65 -24.86 21.74
C SER A 221 -15.20 -26.27 22.08
N LEU A 222 -14.23 -26.84 21.35
CA LEU A 222 -13.68 -28.17 21.62
C LEU A 222 -12.94 -28.24 22.96
N SER A 223 -12.23 -27.17 23.35
CA SER A 223 -11.54 -27.10 24.65
C SER A 223 -12.53 -27.10 25.82
N LEU A 224 -13.74 -26.58 25.61
CA LEU A 224 -14.79 -26.43 26.61
C LEU A 224 -15.78 -27.60 26.67
N ALA A 225 -15.85 -28.44 25.63
CA ALA A 225 -16.84 -29.50 25.48
C ALA A 225 -16.87 -30.50 26.65
N ASN A 226 -15.71 -30.91 27.18
CA ASN A 226 -15.65 -31.85 28.29
C ASN A 226 -16.20 -31.25 29.59
N LEU A 227 -15.96 -29.95 29.84
CA LEU A 227 -16.46 -29.24 31.01
C LEU A 227 -17.96 -28.95 30.91
N ALA A 228 -18.45 -28.65 29.71
CA ALA A 228 -19.86 -28.57 29.40
C ALA A 228 -20.59 -29.88 29.75
N ALA A 229 -20.07 -31.02 29.27
CA ALA A 229 -20.61 -32.34 29.57
C ALA A 229 -20.52 -32.69 31.07
N ALA A 230 -19.40 -32.35 31.72
CA ALA A 230 -19.22 -32.57 33.15
C ALA A 230 -20.24 -31.79 33.99
N SER A 231 -20.55 -30.55 33.61
CA SER A 231 -21.55 -29.71 34.31
C SER A 231 -22.93 -30.37 34.34
N VAL A 232 -23.37 -30.93 33.22
CA VAL A 232 -24.66 -31.64 33.13
C VAL A 232 -24.62 -33.00 33.84
N ASN A 233 -23.52 -33.75 33.71
CA ASN A 233 -23.41 -35.08 34.32
C ASN A 233 -23.27 -35.02 35.85
N THR A 234 -22.58 -34.02 36.39
CA THR A 234 -22.44 -33.84 37.84
C THR A 234 -23.73 -33.37 38.52
N ALA A 235 -24.68 -32.80 37.78
CA ALA A 235 -26.02 -32.55 38.29
C ALA A 235 -26.79 -33.85 38.56
N LYS A 236 -26.55 -34.90 37.76
CA LYS A 236 -27.16 -36.23 37.96
C LYS A 236 -26.49 -36.93 39.14
N LYS A 237 -27.03 -36.71 40.34
CA LYS A 237 -26.54 -37.29 41.59
C LYS A 237 -26.63 -38.82 41.58
N LYS A 238 -25.66 -39.48 42.24
CA LYS A 238 -25.69 -40.94 42.48
C LYS A 238 -26.87 -41.36 43.38
N ASN A 239 -27.23 -40.51 44.34
CA ASN A 239 -28.38 -40.68 45.21
C ASN A 239 -29.43 -39.62 44.85
N ALA A 240 -30.58 -40.03 44.34
CA ALA A 240 -31.62 -39.13 43.83
C ALA A 240 -32.18 -38.19 44.93
N ASP A 241 -32.28 -38.68 46.17
CA ASP A 241 -32.86 -37.94 47.30
C ASP A 241 -31.85 -37.02 48.01
N ALA A 242 -30.57 -37.02 47.60
CA ALA A 242 -29.57 -36.17 48.22
C ALA A 242 -29.82 -34.70 47.88
N ILE A 243 -29.89 -33.84 48.89
CA ILE A 243 -29.97 -32.39 48.70
C ILE A 243 -28.63 -31.89 48.11
N TYR A 244 -28.73 -31.01 47.11
CA TYR A 244 -27.60 -30.37 46.47
C TYR A 244 -26.69 -29.66 47.48
N ARG A 245 -25.38 -29.73 47.25
CA ARG A 245 -24.37 -29.01 48.03
C ARG A 245 -23.56 -28.11 47.09
N ALA A 246 -23.35 -26.87 47.50
CA ALA A 246 -22.60 -25.90 46.70
C ALA A 246 -21.19 -26.42 46.33
N GLY A 247 -20.73 -26.10 45.12
CA GLY A 247 -19.42 -26.53 44.61
C GLY A 247 -19.31 -27.99 44.19
N THR A 248 -20.41 -28.76 44.21
CA THR A 248 -20.41 -30.15 43.71
C THR A 248 -20.66 -30.26 42.21
N ASN A 249 -21.22 -29.22 41.60
CA ASN A 249 -21.45 -29.17 40.16
C ASN A 249 -20.25 -28.59 39.39
N GLY A 250 -20.00 -29.13 38.20
CA GLY A 250 -18.91 -28.69 37.32
C GLY A 250 -19.09 -27.32 36.67
N ILE A 251 -20.25 -26.67 36.81
CA ILE A 251 -20.58 -25.38 36.16
C ILE A 251 -19.63 -24.25 36.58
N GLY A 252 -19.17 -24.24 37.83
CA GLY A 252 -18.20 -23.24 38.30
C GLY A 252 -16.86 -23.33 37.55
N THR A 253 -16.33 -24.55 37.46
CA THR A 253 -15.08 -24.81 36.71
C THR A 253 -15.25 -24.55 35.21
N TYR A 254 -16.43 -24.85 34.66
CA TYR A 254 -16.75 -24.54 33.27
C TYR A 254 -16.76 -23.03 33.00
N ALA A 255 -17.41 -22.24 33.86
CA ALA A 255 -17.44 -20.78 33.76
C ALA A 255 -16.04 -20.18 33.93
N GLN A 256 -15.24 -20.66 34.88
CA GLN A 256 -13.86 -20.20 35.07
C GLN A 256 -12.98 -20.51 33.85
N ALA A 257 -13.13 -21.69 33.25
CA ALA A 257 -12.43 -22.04 32.02
C ALA A 257 -12.82 -21.13 30.85
N MET A 258 -14.11 -20.82 30.73
CA MET A 258 -14.62 -19.93 29.70
C MET A 258 -14.10 -18.50 29.87
N GLU A 259 -14.10 -17.98 31.10
CA GLU A 259 -13.52 -16.69 31.44
C GLU A 259 -12.06 -16.60 30.95
N GLY A 260 -11.21 -17.54 31.38
CA GLY A 260 -9.80 -17.52 31.06
C GLY A 260 -9.50 -17.68 29.56
N LEU A 261 -10.25 -18.55 28.87
CA LEU A 261 -10.12 -18.73 27.41
C LEU A 261 -10.57 -17.49 26.64
N PHE A 262 -11.69 -16.87 27.03
CA PHE A 262 -12.20 -15.68 26.34
C PHE A 262 -11.32 -14.46 26.54
N LEU A 263 -10.74 -14.30 27.73
CA LEU A 263 -9.78 -13.23 27.99
C LEU A 263 -8.50 -13.40 27.17
N ALA A 264 -7.95 -14.62 27.14
CA ALA A 264 -6.79 -14.91 26.31
C ALA A 264 -7.08 -14.69 24.81
N GLU A 265 -8.31 -15.01 24.37
CA GLU A 265 -8.73 -14.76 23.00
C GLU A 265 -8.89 -13.27 22.69
N TYR A 266 -9.47 -12.51 23.63
CA TYR A 266 -9.58 -11.06 23.50
C TYR A 266 -8.21 -10.39 23.38
N ASP A 267 -7.24 -10.80 24.19
CA ASP A 267 -5.86 -10.31 24.10
C ASP A 267 -5.24 -10.59 22.72
N ASN A 268 -5.48 -11.77 22.13
CA ASN A 268 -5.04 -12.09 20.77
C ASN A 268 -5.72 -11.18 19.73
N VAL A 269 -7.03 -10.98 19.84
CA VAL A 269 -7.80 -10.12 18.93
C VAL A 269 -7.31 -8.69 18.99
N CYS A 270 -7.12 -8.12 20.19
CA CYS A 270 -6.59 -6.78 20.39
C CYS A 270 -5.19 -6.59 19.82
N SER A 271 -4.38 -7.66 19.82
CA SER A 271 -3.00 -7.62 19.33
C SER A 271 -2.88 -7.76 17.81
N ILE A 272 -3.88 -8.32 17.13
CA ILE A 272 -3.85 -8.60 15.68
C ILE A 272 -4.69 -7.61 14.87
N PHE A 273 -5.87 -7.24 15.38
CA PHE A 273 -6.88 -6.49 14.63
C PHE A 273 -6.97 -5.02 15.07
N THR A 274 -7.58 -4.17 14.24
CA THR A 274 -7.86 -2.79 14.64
C THR A 274 -9.09 -2.70 15.54
N ARG A 275 -9.18 -1.61 16.31
CA ARG A 275 -10.25 -1.40 17.30
C ARG A 275 -11.67 -1.47 16.73
N GLU A 276 -11.84 -1.12 15.46
CA GLU A 276 -13.13 -1.16 14.77
C GLU A 276 -13.63 -2.60 14.58
N ASP A 277 -12.71 -3.56 14.41
CA ASP A 277 -13.02 -4.95 14.15
C ASP A 277 -13.05 -5.83 15.41
N TRP A 278 -12.52 -5.36 16.56
CA TRP A 278 -12.39 -6.16 17.78
C TRP A 278 -13.71 -6.84 18.19
N GLY A 279 -14.80 -6.08 18.25
CA GLY A 279 -16.10 -6.59 18.68
C GLY A 279 -16.63 -7.68 17.74
N ILE A 280 -16.54 -7.46 16.42
CA ILE A 280 -17.08 -8.37 15.41
C ILE A 280 -16.28 -9.68 15.42
N VAL A 281 -14.95 -9.60 15.40
CA VAL A 281 -14.06 -10.79 15.38
C VAL A 281 -14.16 -11.58 16.67
N PHE A 282 -14.19 -10.90 17.82
CA PHE A 282 -14.32 -11.57 19.11
C PHE A 282 -15.67 -12.27 19.24
N GLN A 283 -16.76 -11.59 18.87
CA GLN A 283 -18.10 -12.17 18.89
C GLN A 283 -18.21 -13.40 17.99
N SER A 284 -17.73 -13.31 16.73
CA SER A 284 -17.80 -14.43 15.78
C SER A 284 -16.97 -15.63 16.25
N THR A 285 -15.83 -15.38 16.88
CA THR A 285 -14.95 -16.43 17.44
C THR A 285 -15.60 -17.12 18.65
N CYS A 286 -16.22 -16.37 19.56
CA CYS A 286 -16.82 -16.92 20.78
C CYS A 286 -18.23 -17.52 20.58
N GLN A 287 -18.89 -17.26 19.45
CA GLN A 287 -20.29 -17.62 19.21
C GLN A 287 -20.60 -19.10 19.44
N ALA A 288 -19.75 -20.01 18.93
CA ALA A 288 -19.97 -21.44 19.07
C ALA A 288 -19.86 -21.91 20.54
N ALA A 289 -18.90 -21.37 21.30
CA ALA A 289 -18.74 -21.67 22.71
C ALA A 289 -19.89 -21.12 23.55
N LEU A 290 -20.40 -19.92 23.22
CA LEU A 290 -21.58 -19.32 23.87
C LEU A 290 -22.87 -20.11 23.57
N ALA A 291 -23.04 -20.60 22.34
CA ALA A 291 -24.17 -21.45 21.99
C ALA A 291 -24.18 -22.75 22.80
N GLU A 292 -23.00 -23.33 23.02
CA GLU A 292 -22.83 -24.51 23.85
C GLU A 292 -23.11 -24.23 25.33
N LEU A 293 -22.65 -23.09 25.87
CA LEU A 293 -23.03 -22.64 27.21
C LEU A 293 -24.55 -22.54 27.33
N ALA A 294 -25.21 -21.87 26.40
CA ALA A 294 -26.67 -21.73 26.40
C ALA A 294 -27.40 -23.08 26.33
N ARG A 295 -26.82 -24.08 25.66
CA ARG A 295 -27.34 -25.47 25.65
C ARG A 295 -27.19 -26.12 27.01
N THR A 296 -26.00 -26.09 27.61
CA THR A 296 -25.74 -26.68 28.94
C THR A 296 -26.65 -26.09 30.02
N LEU A 297 -26.86 -24.77 29.99
CA LEU A 297 -27.73 -24.08 30.96
C LEU A 297 -29.20 -24.48 30.80
N ARG A 298 -29.68 -24.68 29.56
CA ARG A 298 -31.02 -25.20 29.32
C ARG A 298 -31.20 -26.61 29.87
N GLU A 299 -30.19 -27.46 29.72
CA GLU A 299 -30.20 -28.84 30.26
C GLU A 299 -30.17 -28.85 31.79
N LEU A 300 -29.32 -28.02 32.40
CA LEU A 300 -29.29 -27.84 33.85
C LEU A 300 -30.62 -27.32 34.39
N ASN A 301 -31.21 -26.32 33.74
CA ASN A 301 -32.52 -25.78 34.13
C ASN A 301 -33.63 -26.84 34.04
N ALA A 302 -33.64 -27.66 32.98
CA ALA A 302 -34.58 -28.77 32.86
C ALA A 302 -34.40 -29.81 33.98
N HIS A 303 -33.15 -30.13 34.34
CA HIS A 303 -32.84 -31.01 35.45
C HIS A 303 -33.31 -30.44 36.80
N ILE A 304 -33.04 -29.17 37.07
CA ILE A 304 -33.47 -28.50 38.31
C ILE A 304 -34.99 -28.46 38.41
N LYS A 305 -35.70 -28.12 37.33
CA LYS A 305 -37.17 -28.07 37.31
C LYS A 305 -37.80 -29.43 37.61
N THR A 306 -37.18 -30.52 37.17
CA THR A 306 -37.65 -31.88 37.46
C THR A 306 -37.34 -32.33 38.89
N HIS A 307 -36.31 -31.76 39.53
CA HIS A 307 -35.82 -32.14 40.85
C HIS A 307 -35.83 -30.97 41.85
N LEU A 308 -36.89 -30.16 41.85
CA LEU A 308 -36.94 -28.89 42.58
C LEU A 308 -36.69 -29.04 44.09
N HIS A 309 -37.15 -30.14 44.68
CA HIS A 309 -37.02 -30.43 46.11
C HIS A 309 -35.58 -30.69 46.56
N THR A 310 -34.70 -31.17 45.67
CA THR A 310 -33.31 -31.49 46.01
C THR A 310 -32.29 -30.57 45.33
N ASP A 311 -32.60 -29.98 44.18
CA ASP A 311 -31.66 -29.21 43.35
C ASP A 311 -31.99 -27.71 43.22
N CYS A 312 -32.96 -27.17 43.98
CA CYS A 312 -33.25 -25.72 43.95
C CYS A 312 -32.03 -24.85 44.26
N TYR A 313 -31.13 -25.30 45.14
CA TYR A 313 -29.91 -24.57 45.51
C TYR A 313 -28.90 -24.48 44.35
N LEU A 314 -28.89 -25.46 43.43
CA LEU A 314 -28.05 -25.40 42.22
C LEU A 314 -28.47 -24.24 41.31
N ALA A 315 -29.76 -23.89 41.29
CA ALA A 315 -30.25 -22.76 40.48
C ALA A 315 -29.65 -21.43 40.92
N TYR A 316 -29.55 -21.21 42.23
CA TYR A 316 -28.94 -20.02 42.80
C TYR A 316 -27.45 -19.94 42.46
N GLU A 317 -26.72 -21.04 42.65
CA GLU A 317 -25.29 -21.10 42.33
C GLU A 317 -25.01 -20.88 40.83
N VAL A 318 -25.79 -21.51 39.94
CA VAL A 318 -25.67 -21.27 38.48
C VAL A 318 -25.91 -19.80 38.15
N THR A 319 -26.92 -19.17 38.75
CA THR A 319 -27.24 -17.76 38.50
C THR A 319 -26.12 -16.84 38.98
N GLU A 320 -25.57 -17.09 40.17
CA GLU A 320 -24.46 -16.33 40.73
C GLU A 320 -23.19 -16.44 39.87
N ILE A 321 -22.83 -17.67 39.48
CA ILE A 321 -21.64 -17.94 38.65
C ILE A 321 -21.75 -17.24 37.30
N LEU A 322 -22.91 -17.32 36.63
CA LEU A 322 -23.10 -16.68 35.32
C LEU A 322 -23.15 -15.17 35.41
N SER A 323 -23.78 -14.62 36.45
CA SER A 323 -23.81 -13.17 36.68
C SER A 323 -22.39 -12.63 36.89
N THR A 324 -21.58 -13.37 37.66
CA THR A 324 -20.17 -13.04 37.90
C THR A 324 -19.35 -13.15 36.62
N LEU A 325 -19.53 -14.22 35.84
CA LEU A 325 -18.86 -14.42 34.56
C LEU A 325 -19.17 -13.26 33.59
N SER A 326 -20.45 -12.90 33.46
CA SER A 326 -20.89 -11.81 32.59
C SER A 326 -20.27 -10.48 33.02
N GLY A 327 -20.31 -10.14 34.31
CA GLY A 327 -19.72 -8.88 34.79
C GLY A 327 -18.20 -8.81 34.63
N LYS A 328 -17.50 -9.93 34.79
CA LYS A 328 -16.05 -9.99 34.58
C LYS A 328 -15.65 -9.88 33.11
N LEU A 329 -16.43 -10.46 32.19
CA LEU A 329 -16.18 -10.31 30.76
C LEU A 329 -16.48 -8.88 30.31
N ASP A 330 -17.64 -8.32 30.68
CA ASP A 330 -18.04 -6.95 30.32
C ASP A 330 -17.05 -5.88 30.81
N THR A 331 -16.38 -6.12 31.94
CA THR A 331 -15.35 -5.19 32.47
C THR A 331 -13.98 -5.33 31.80
N ARG A 332 -13.71 -6.44 31.11
CA ARG A 332 -12.36 -6.79 30.62
C ARG A 332 -12.27 -6.97 29.11
N THR A 333 -13.40 -7.05 28.40
CA THR A 333 -13.49 -7.22 26.93
C THR A 333 -14.40 -6.18 26.33
#